data_AF-A0A8H4ZLI5-F1
#
_entry.id   AF-A0A8H4ZLI5-F1
#
_cell.length_a   1.000
_cell.length_b   1.000
_cell.length_c   1.000
_cell.angle_alpha   90.00
_cell.angle_beta   90.00
_cell.angle_gamma   90.00
#
_symmetry.space_group_name_H-M   'P 1'
#
loop_
_entity.id
_entity.type
_entity.pdbx_description
1 polymer ?
#
loop_
_entity_poly.entity_id
_entity_poly.type
_entity_poly.pdbx_seq_one_letter_code
_entity_poly.pdbx_strand_id
1 'polypeptide(L)'
;MSASLAPECNEVKERYDTCFLKWYSEKYLRGQEKDNKECATMFKEYQNCLKVALKDRGVDKLVEEAREENKENDLKHLGPRK
;
A
#
# COMPACT_ATOMS: atom_id res chain seq x y z
N MET A 1 1.83 -1.40 -16.18
CA MET A 1 1.95 -1.32 -14.71
C MET A 1 2.97 -2.34 -14.25
N SER A 2 3.60 -2.17 -13.09
CA SER A 2 4.56 -3.15 -12.57
C SER A 2 3.86 -4.45 -12.19
N ALA A 3 4.52 -5.58 -12.40
CA ALA A 3 4.03 -6.87 -11.92
C ALA A 3 4.05 -6.89 -10.39
N SER A 4 3.07 -7.56 -9.80
CA SER A 4 3.07 -7.90 -8.38
C SER A 4 4.15 -8.96 -8.09
N LEU A 5 4.52 -9.08 -6.82
CA LEU A 5 5.35 -10.16 -6.32
C LEU A 5 4.75 -11.53 -6.68
N ALA A 6 3.43 -11.64 -6.63
CA ALA A 6 2.65 -12.84 -6.89
C ALA A 6 1.75 -12.63 -8.12
N PRO A 7 1.87 -13.44 -9.19
CA PRO A 7 1.12 -13.25 -10.43
C PRO A 7 -0.40 -13.22 -10.24
N GLU A 8 -0.91 -14.00 -9.29
CA GLU A 8 -2.32 -14.07 -8.90
C GLU A 8 -2.86 -12.73 -8.34
N CYS A 9 -1.97 -11.86 -7.84
CA CYS A 9 -2.34 -10.54 -7.34
C CYS A 9 -2.23 -9.44 -8.40
N ASN A 10 -1.84 -9.74 -9.64
CA ASN A 10 -1.60 -8.71 -10.67
C ASN A 10 -2.87 -7.93 -11.02
N GLU A 11 -4.01 -8.62 -11.18
CA GLU A 11 -5.25 -7.97 -11.59
C GLU A 11 -5.77 -7.00 -10.51
N VAL A 12 -5.78 -7.43 -9.25
CA VAL A 12 -6.19 -6.58 -8.12
C VAL A 12 -5.19 -5.44 -7.89
N LYS A 13 -3.90 -5.67 -8.15
CA LYS A 13 -2.87 -4.62 -8.11
C LYS A 13 -3.13 -3.56 -9.16
N GLU A 14 -3.40 -3.96 -10.41
CA GLU A 14 -3.62 -3.02 -11.51
C GLU A 14 -4.85 -2.14 -11.26
N ARG A 15 -5.94 -2.73 -10.75
CA ARG A 15 -7.13 -1.99 -10.33
C ARG A 15 -6.82 -0.95 -9.25
N TYR A 16 -6.09 -1.36 -8.20
CA TYR A 16 -5.68 -0.45 -7.12
C TYR A 16 -4.74 0.66 -7.62
N ASP A 17 -3.68 0.32 -8.36
CA ASP A 17 -2.68 1.26 -8.84
C ASP A 17 -3.32 2.31 -9.77
N THR A 18 -4.23 1.89 -10.66
CA THR A 18 -4.98 2.80 -11.54
C THR A 18 -5.77 3.83 -10.72
N CYS A 19 -6.51 3.36 -9.73
CA CYS A 19 -7.27 4.22 -8.84
C CYS A 19 -6.34 5.17 -8.05
N PHE A 20 -5.28 4.62 -7.45
CA PHE A 20 -4.34 5.37 -6.64
C PHE A 20 -3.64 6.46 -7.44
N LEU A 21 -3.17 6.18 -8.65
CA LEU A 21 -2.46 7.17 -9.48
C LEU A 21 -3.37 8.34 -9.88
N LYS A 22 -4.65 8.05 -10.18
CA LYS A 22 -5.64 9.08 -10.45
C LYS A 22 -5.89 9.95 -9.22
N TRP A 23 -6.21 9.32 -8.09
CA TRP A 23 -6.38 10.00 -6.81
C TRP A 23 -5.17 10.85 -6.44
N TYR A 24 -3.97 10.28 -6.56
CA TYR A 24 -2.72 10.92 -6.19
C TYR A 24 -2.47 12.18 -7.03
N SER A 25 -2.67 12.09 -8.34
CA SER A 25 -2.42 13.19 -9.28
C SER A 25 -3.49 14.29 -9.23
N GLU A 26 -4.76 13.91 -9.08
CA GLU A 26 -5.89 14.84 -9.18
C GLU A 26 -6.31 15.42 -7.83
N LYS A 27 -6.13 14.67 -6.73
CA LYS A 27 -6.64 15.01 -5.41
C LYS A 27 -5.52 15.33 -4.43
N TYR A 28 -4.62 14.38 -4.21
CA TYR A 28 -3.59 14.50 -3.18
C TYR A 28 -2.59 15.62 -3.51
N LEU A 29 -1.95 15.56 -4.68
CA LEU A 29 -0.95 16.56 -5.10
C LEU A 29 -1.55 17.96 -5.29
N ARG A 30 -2.87 18.05 -5.53
CA ARG A 30 -3.60 19.32 -5.66
C ARG A 30 -4.16 19.84 -4.32
N GLY A 31 -3.91 19.12 -3.22
CA GLY A 31 -4.37 19.51 -1.89
C GLY A 31 -5.89 19.43 -1.67
N GLN A 32 -6.62 18.74 -2.55
CA GLN A 32 -8.09 18.63 -2.45
C GLN A 32 -8.54 17.64 -1.39
N GLU A 33 -7.90 16.46 -1.35
CA GLU A 33 -8.25 15.39 -0.44
C GLU A 33 -6.99 14.64 -0.01
N LYS A 34 -6.85 14.42 1.30
CA LYS A 34 -5.70 13.69 1.88
C LYS A 34 -5.98 12.21 2.11
N ASP A 35 -7.24 11.84 2.21
CA ASP A 35 -7.64 10.46 2.46
C ASP A 35 -7.91 9.75 1.14
N ASN A 36 -7.27 8.61 0.91
CA ASN A 36 -7.57 7.76 -0.24
C ASN A 36 -8.75 6.80 0.07
N LYS A 37 -9.93 7.37 0.30
CA LYS A 37 -11.13 6.57 0.61
C LYS A 37 -11.66 5.83 -0.62
N GLU A 38 -11.52 6.43 -1.81
CA GLU A 38 -12.04 5.86 -3.05
C GLU A 38 -11.32 4.56 -3.47
N CYS A 39 -10.02 4.41 -3.17
CA CYS A 39 -9.28 3.19 -3.48
C CYS A 39 -9.14 2.22 -2.30
N ALA A 40 -9.72 2.53 -1.14
CA ALA A 40 -9.52 1.74 0.09
C ALA A 40 -9.98 0.28 -0.04
N THR A 41 -11.10 0.03 -0.73
CA THR A 41 -11.61 -1.33 -0.96
C THR A 41 -10.65 -2.14 -1.85
N MET A 42 -10.20 -1.55 -2.97
CA MET A 42 -9.26 -2.18 -3.89
C MET A 42 -7.91 -2.44 -3.23
N PHE A 43 -7.45 -1.49 -2.40
CA PHE A 43 -6.23 -1.66 -1.62
C PHE A 43 -6.34 -2.85 -0.67
N LYS A 44 -7.47 -3.00 0.03
CA LYS A 44 -7.69 -4.09 0.98
C LYS A 44 -7.68 -5.46 0.27
N GLU A 45 -8.30 -5.56 -0.90
CA GLU A 45 -8.26 -6.77 -1.73
C GLU A 45 -6.83 -7.12 -2.13
N TYR A 46 -6.07 -6.17 -2.67
CA TYR A 46 -4.67 -6.35 -3.04
C TYR A 46 -3.79 -6.70 -1.83
N GLN A 47 -3.96 -6.00 -0.70
CA GLN A 47 -3.22 -6.23 0.54
C GLN A 47 -3.46 -7.64 1.08
N ASN A 48 -4.70 -8.14 1.02
CA ASN A 48 -5.01 -9.50 1.45
C ASN A 48 -4.34 -10.55 0.55
N CYS A 49 -4.39 -10.36 -0.77
CA CYS A 49 -3.71 -11.23 -1.72
C CYS A 49 -2.20 -11.29 -1.44
N LEU A 50 -1.56 -10.11 -1.27
CA LEU A 50 -0.14 -10.03 -0.94
C LEU A 50 0.22 -10.69 0.38
N LYS A 51 -0.60 -10.55 1.43
CA LYS A 51 -0.32 -11.16 2.74
C LYS A 51 -0.22 -12.68 2.67
N VAL A 52 -1.04 -13.32 1.83
CA VAL A 52 -0.96 -14.76 1.60
C VAL A 52 0.36 -15.10 0.90
N ALA A 53 0.66 -14.42 -0.21
CA ALA A 53 1.89 -14.66 -0.97
C ALA A 53 3.19 -14.40 -0.18
N LEU A 54 3.19 -13.41 0.73
CA LEU A 54 4.33 -13.12 1.60
C LEU A 54 4.59 -14.25 2.61
N LYS A 55 3.52 -14.84 3.16
CA LYS A 55 3.60 -15.99 4.07
C LYS A 55 4.10 -17.24 3.35
N ASP A 56 3.57 -17.53 2.17
CA ASP A 56 3.96 -18.70 1.38
C ASP A 56 5.44 -18.66 0.98
N ARG A 57 6.00 -17.46 0.81
CA ARG A 57 7.42 -17.24 0.52
C ARG A 57 8.31 -17.12 1.76
N GLY A 58 7.73 -17.14 2.96
CA GLY A 58 8.46 -17.04 4.22
C GLY A 58 9.16 -15.70 4.45
N VAL A 59 8.71 -14.63 3.80
CA VAL A 59 9.27 -13.27 3.94
C VAL A 59 8.41 -12.37 4.82
N ASP A 60 7.26 -12.86 5.29
CA ASP A 60 6.32 -12.14 6.14
C ASP A 60 6.98 -11.61 7.42
N LYS A 61 7.75 -12.46 8.13
CA LYS A 61 8.46 -12.06 9.36
C LYS A 61 9.50 -10.97 9.11
N LEU A 62 10.31 -11.12 8.06
CA LEU A 62 11.34 -10.14 7.70
C LEU A 62 10.73 -8.78 7.37
N VAL A 63 9.58 -8.77 6.68
CA VAL A 63 8.86 -7.54 6.36
C VAL A 63 8.26 -6.91 7.62
N GLU A 64 7.74 -7.71 8.55
CA GLU A 64 7.21 -7.22 9.83
C GLU A 64 8.32 -6.64 10.72
N GLU A 65 9.44 -7.33 10.87
CA GLU A 65 10.61 -6.87 11.61
C GLU A 65 11.14 -5.55 11.06
N ALA A 66 11.35 -5.46 9.75
CA ALA A 66 11.82 -4.24 9.09
C ALA A 66 10.87 -3.05 9.27
N ARG A 67 9.56 -3.30 9.36
CA ARG A 67 8.54 -2.26 9.64
C ARG A 67 8.59 -1.80 11.09
N GLU A 68 8.74 -2.71 12.04
CA GLU A 68 8.80 -2.36 13.45
C GLU A 68 10.10 -1.62 13.80
N GLU A 69 11.24 -2.02 13.22
CA GLU A 69 12.52 -1.32 13.40
C GLU A 69 12.47 0.15 12.94
N ASN A 70 11.70 0.45 11.89
CA ASN A 70 11.57 1.80 11.35
C ASN A 70 10.40 2.60 11.96
N LYS A 71 9.64 2.02 12.88
CA LYS A 71 8.41 2.62 13.41
C LYS A 71 8.62 3.98 14.06
N GLU A 72 9.69 4.14 14.84
CA GLU A 72 10.01 5.44 15.47
C GLU A 72 10.35 6.50 14.43
N ASN A 73 11.06 6.12 13.36
CA ASN A 73 11.39 7.00 12.24
C ASN A 73 10.11 7.44 11.52
N ASP A 74 9.24 6.49 11.20
CA ASP A 74 7.94 6.74 10.58
C ASP A 74 7.08 7.68 11.44
N LEU A 75 7.01 7.46 12.76
CA LEU A 75 6.28 8.35 13.67
C LEU A 75 6.83 9.77 13.67
N LYS A 76 8.15 9.93 13.60
CA LYS A 76 8.81 11.24 13.57
C LYS A 76 8.55 12.00 12.27
N HIS A 77 8.49 11.31 11.14
CA HIS A 77 8.43 11.95 9.81
C HIS A 77 7.05 11.94 9.15
N LEU A 78 6.21 10.96 9.47
CA LEU A 78 4.88 10.74 8.90
C LEU A 78 3.75 10.93 9.91
N GLY A 79 4.08 11.08 11.21
CA GLY A 79 3.10 11.33 12.26
C GLY A 79 2.36 12.67 12.09
N PRO A 80 1.20 12.84 12.75
CA PRO A 80 0.49 14.11 12.76
C PRO A 80 1.39 15.22 13.30
N ARG A 81 1.61 16.27 12.50
CA ARG A 81 2.31 17.45 12.98
C ARG A 81 1.46 18.11 14.07
N LYS A 82 2.02 18.24 15.27
CA LYS A 82 1.48 19.11 16.32
C LYS A 82 1.54 20.58 15.89
#